data_AF-A0A967HP43-F1
#
_entry.id   AF-A0A967HP43-F1
#
_cell.length_a   1.000
_cell.length_b   1.000
_cell.length_c   1.000
_cell.angle_alpha   90.00
_cell.angle_beta   90.00
_cell.angle_gamma   90.00
#
_symmetry.space_group_name_H-M   'P 1'
#
loop_
_entity.id
_entity.type
_entity.pdbx_description
1 polymer ?
#
loop_
_entity_poly.entity_id
_entity_poly.type
_entity_poly.pdbx_seq_one_letter_code
_entity_poly.pdbx_strand_id
1 'polypeptide(L)' 'EGQKLNLWRYDLATEQFSQVTSHEDFDVLWPSRGQGGIVYQSGGWIWHYDPAAGSTRKLS' A
#
# COMPACT_ATOMS: atom_id res chain seq x y z
N GLU A 1 -4.62 19.56 -7.25
CA GLU A 1 -3.66 18.43 -7.23
C GLU A 1 -4.36 17.16 -7.71
N GLY A 2 -3.62 16.25 -8.33
CA GLY A 2 -4.13 14.93 -8.74
C GLY A 2 -4.12 13.94 -7.59
N GLN A 3 -5.07 13.00 -7.60
CA GLN A 3 -5.11 11.86 -6.69
C GLN A 3 -3.81 11.06 -6.78
N LYS A 4 -3.33 10.53 -5.65
CA LYS A 4 -2.15 9.67 -5.58
C LYS A 4 -2.52 8.20 -5.61
N LEU A 5 -1.73 7.41 -6.31
CA LEU A 5 -1.85 5.96 -6.29
C LEU A 5 -1.55 5.45 -4.88
N ASN A 6 -2.44 4.61 -4.37
CA ASN A 6 -2.34 3.96 -3.08
C ASN A 6 -2.69 2.48 -3.23
N LEU A 7 -2.37 1.67 -2.21
CA LEU A 7 -2.84 0.29 -2.16
C LEU A 7 -4.30 0.27 -1.68
N TRP A 8 -5.08 -0.60 -2.31
CA TRP A 8 -6.47 -0.87 -1.98
C TRP A 8 -6.65 -2.36 -1.75
N ARG A 9 -7.53 -2.69 -0.81
CA ARG A 9 -8.05 -4.03 -0.57
C ARG A 9 -9.43 -4.13 -1.19
N TYR A 10 -9.67 -5.24 -1.87
CA TYR A 10 -11.00 -5.66 -2.29
C TYR A 10 -11.34 -6.97 -1.59
N ASP A 11 -12.45 -6.99 -0.86
CA ASP A 11 -12.94 -8.17 -0.15
C ASP A 11 -13.95 -8.92 -1.02
N LEU A 12 -13.64 -10.15 -1.42
CA LEU A 12 -14.48 -10.92 -2.35
C LEU A 12 -15.79 -11.42 -1.72
N ALA A 13 -15.87 -11.51 -0.40
CA ALA A 13 -17.06 -12.01 0.29
C ALA A 13 -18.09 -10.89 0.50
N THR A 14 -17.61 -9.67 0.74
CA THR A 14 -18.44 -8.51 1.05
C THR A 14 -18.52 -7.48 -0.08
N GLU A 15 -17.74 -7.67 -1.14
CA GLU A 15 -17.59 -6.74 -2.27
C GLU A 15 -17.12 -5.33 -1.84
N GLN A 16 -16.51 -5.21 -0.65
CA GLN A 16 -16.06 -3.94 -0.12
C GLN A 16 -14.67 -3.58 -0.64
N PHE A 17 -14.52 -2.29 -1.00
CA PHE A 17 -13.24 -1.66 -1.29
C PHE A 17 -12.80 -0.82 -0.10
N SER A 18 -11.55 -1.00 0.33
CA SER A 18 -10.93 -0.17 1.37
C SER A 18 -9.52 0.25 0.99
N GLN A 19 -9.22 1.52 1.17
CA GLN A 19 -7.87 2.04 1.00
C GLN A 19 -7.02 1.58 2.19
N VAL A 20 -5.83 1.01 1.93
CA VAL A 20 -4.97 0.43 2.98
C VAL A 20 -3.63 1.15 3.15
N THR A 21 -3.36 2.16 2.31
CA THR A 21 -2.24 3.09 2.49
C THR A 21 -2.73 4.52 2.21
N SER A 22 -2.11 5.52 2.83
CA SER A 22 -2.50 6.93 2.71
C SER A 22 -1.28 7.81 2.39
N HIS A 23 -0.64 7.55 1.25
CA HIS A 23 0.43 8.40 0.72
C HIS A 23 -0.17 9.61 0.02
N GLU A 24 0.12 10.80 0.52
CA GLU A 24 -0.45 12.08 0.05
C GLU A 24 0.51 12.83 -0.89
N ASP A 25 1.83 12.65 -0.71
CA ASP A 25 2.84 13.38 -1.47
C ASP A 25 3.22 12.70 -2.78
N PHE A 26 3.30 11.37 -2.79
CA PHE A 26 3.84 10.59 -3.92
C PHE A 26 3.06 9.31 -4.17
N ASP A 27 3.01 8.89 -5.43
CA ASP A 27 2.34 7.66 -5.86
C ASP A 27 3.01 6.42 -5.25
N VAL A 28 2.19 5.41 -4.94
CA VAL A 28 2.64 4.04 -4.74
C VAL A 28 2.96 3.41 -6.09
N LEU A 29 4.20 2.98 -6.26
CA LEU A 29 4.71 2.36 -7.46
C LEU A 29 5.29 0.97 -7.17
N TRP A 30 5.24 0.10 -8.18
CA TRP A 30 5.91 -1.20 -8.20
C TRP A 30 5.62 -2.12 -6.99
N PRO A 31 4.34 -2.34 -6.61
CA PRO A 31 4.03 -3.23 -5.49
C PRO A 31 4.41 -4.68 -5.82
N SER A 32 5.07 -5.34 -4.87
CA SER A 32 5.44 -6.76 -4.94
C SER A 32 5.04 -7.48 -3.66
N ARG A 33 4.41 -8.66 -3.79
CA ARG A 33 3.92 -9.47 -2.65
C ARG A 33 4.94 -10.56 -2.29
N GLY A 34 5.37 -10.59 -1.03
CA GLY A 34 6.13 -11.68 -0.41
C GLY A 34 5.38 -12.33 0.76
N GLN A 35 6.01 -13.30 1.44
CA GLN A 35 5.40 -14.03 2.56
C GLN A 35 5.05 -13.14 3.77
N GLY A 36 5.73 -12.00 3.92
CA GLY A 36 5.53 -11.08 5.05
C GLY A 36 4.71 -9.83 4.73
N GLY A 37 4.18 -9.67 3.52
CA GLY A 37 3.40 -8.50 3.12
C GLY A 37 3.73 -7.98 1.72
N ILE A 38 3.42 -6.70 1.47
CA ILE A 38 3.64 -6.02 0.19
C ILE A 38 4.76 -5.00 0.37
N VAL A 39 5.80 -5.08 -0.46
CA VAL A 39 6.85 -4.06 -0.56
C VAL A 39 6.59 -3.20 -1.79
N TYR A 40 6.79 -1.88 -1.67
CA TYR A 40 6.52 -0.93 -2.75
C TYR A 40 7.38 0.33 -2.61
N GLN A 41 7.39 1.15 -3.66
CA GLN A 41 8.07 2.45 -3.66
C GLN A 41 7.07 3.59 -3.49
N SER A 42 7.41 4.61 -2.70
CA SER A 42 6.73 5.91 -2.69
C SER A 42 7.71 7.00 -2.28
N GLY A 43 7.81 8.07 -3.08
CA GLY A 43 8.66 9.23 -2.78
C GLY A 43 10.17 8.95 -2.73
N GLY A 44 10.64 7.95 -3.47
CA GLY A 44 12.04 7.50 -3.44
C GLY A 44 12.38 6.55 -2.29
N TRP A 45 11.42 6.22 -1.43
CA TRP A 45 11.60 5.32 -0.30
C TRP A 45 11.00 3.95 -0.56
N ILE A 46 11.53 2.93 0.12
CA ILE A 46 10.93 1.60 0.17
C ILE A 46 10.01 1.51 1.38
N TRP A 47 8.80 1.04 1.14
CA TRP A 47 7.76 0.83 2.15
C TRP A 47 7.37 -0.64 2.20
N HIS A 48 6.99 -1.09 3.39
CA HIS A 48 6.39 -2.40 3.62
C HIS A 48 5.00 -2.21 4.22
N TYR A 49 4.00 -2.86 3.63
CA TYR A 49 2.64 -2.98 4.14
C TYR A 49 2.40 -4.41 4.64
N ASP A 50 1.99 -4.54 5.89
CA ASP A 50 1.55 -5.78 6.51
C ASP A 50 0.01 -5.87 6.43
N PRO A 51 -0.57 -6.77 5.61
CA PRO A 51 -2.01 -6.90 5.49
C PRO A 51 -2.71 -7.49 6.73
N ALA A 52 -1.98 -8.24 7.57
CA ALA A 52 -2.53 -8.81 8.80
C ALA A 52 -2.62 -7.75 9.90
N ALA A 53 -1.62 -6.87 9.99
CA ALA A 53 -1.62 -5.76 10.94
C ALA A 53 -2.35 -4.50 10.42
N GLY A 54 -2.55 -4.39 9.10
CA GLY A 54 -3.12 -3.18 8.48
C GLY A 54 -2.22 -1.95 8.60
N SER A 55 -0.90 -2.16 8.71
CA SER A 55 0.07 -1.10 8.99
C SER A 55 1.15 -1.00 7.93
N THR A 56 1.60 0.20 7.65
CA THR A 56 2.76 0.49 6.81
C THR A 56 3.96 0.89 7.64
N ARG A 57 5.16 0.52 7.18
CA ARG A 57 6.41 1.06 7.71
C ARG A 57 7.37 1.40 6.57
N LYS A 58 8.10 2.48 6.76
CA LYS A 58 9.21 2.87 5.90
C LYS A 58 10.43 1.99 6.22
N LEU A 59 11.11 1.49 5.19
CA LEU A 59 12.26 0.60 5.33
C LEU A 59 13.60 1.30 5.10
N SER A 60 13.74 1.99 3.96
CA SER A 60 15.00 2.58 3.49
C SER A 60 14.76 3.71 2.55
#